data_AF-A0A2S5ZUL5-F1
#
_entry.id   AF-A0A2S5ZUL5-F1
#
_cell.length_a   1.000
_cell.length_b   1.000
_cell.length_c   1.000
_cell.angle_alpha   90.00
_cell.angle_beta   90.00
_cell.angle_gamma   90.00
#
_symmetry.space_group_name_H-M   'P 1'
#
loop_
_entity.id
_entity.type
_entity.pdbx_description
1 polymer ?
#
loop_
_entity_poly.entity_id
_entity_poly.type
_entity_poly.pdbx_seq_one_letter_code
_entity_poly.pdbx_strand_id
1 'polypeptide(L)'
;MWNYTYRPDPRFHGTGPLYLGLELEIIVPEHRFDTCATLATDHLGGLGYLKRDSSIRPSGFELVSHPMSYRYAIESFPWPLLDQLHRLGCEADASVGLHVHASRAGFDNPAHVYRWLKLLYRNEEAVTRLARRRTHYAQFDSAARARARQTAKGPQHALGLERYQAINPLPPNTLEVRVFASSLNLQQVQAALAFTAASIDYTRGLRIADIRAGAWDWARFATWVTTRPHYRPLAAEMEALQCAC
;
A
#
# COMPACT_ATOMS: atom_id res chain seq x y z
N MET A 1 15.20 -12.36 12.20
CA MET A 1 14.72 -10.97 12.08
C MET A 1 15.88 -10.07 11.68
N TRP A 2 15.64 -9.11 10.80
CA TRP A 2 16.67 -8.23 10.24
C TRP A 2 16.61 -6.81 10.82
N ASN A 3 17.63 -6.00 10.58
CA ASN A 3 17.58 -4.57 10.92
C ASN A 3 16.69 -3.79 9.93
N TYR A 4 16.34 -2.55 10.28
CA TYR A 4 15.46 -1.69 9.48
C TYR A 4 15.97 -1.42 8.04
N THR A 5 17.28 -1.38 7.84
CA THR A 5 17.89 -1.07 6.53
C THR A 5 18.08 -2.29 5.63
N TYR A 6 17.81 -3.50 6.14
CA TYR A 6 17.96 -4.74 5.39
C TYR A 6 17.00 -4.79 4.21
N ARG A 7 17.57 -4.98 3.02
CA ARG A 7 16.87 -5.09 1.74
C ARG A 7 17.55 -6.17 0.90
N PRO A 8 17.06 -7.42 0.92
CA PRO A 8 17.61 -8.48 0.10
C PRO A 8 17.26 -8.27 -1.37
N ASP A 9 17.94 -9.00 -2.25
CA ASP A 9 17.55 -9.05 -3.66
C ASP A 9 16.09 -9.53 -3.79
N PRO A 10 15.24 -8.79 -4.54
CA PRO A 10 13.83 -9.10 -4.62
C PRO A 10 13.58 -10.39 -5.42
N ARG A 11 12.78 -11.29 -4.86
CA ARG A 11 12.23 -12.46 -5.55
C ARG A 11 10.84 -12.10 -6.09
N PHE A 12 10.66 -12.10 -7.40
CA PHE A 12 9.39 -11.66 -7.99
C PHE A 12 8.41 -12.84 -8.10
N HIS A 13 7.18 -12.66 -7.60
CA HIS A 13 6.16 -13.69 -7.57
C HIS A 13 4.92 -13.31 -8.41
N GLY A 14 4.47 -14.23 -9.26
CA GLY A 14 3.38 -13.99 -10.20
C GLY A 14 3.86 -13.41 -11.54
N THR A 15 2.98 -12.69 -12.24
CA THR A 15 3.21 -12.29 -13.64
C THR A 15 2.87 -10.83 -13.90
N GLY A 16 3.50 -10.28 -14.93
CA GLY A 16 3.23 -8.93 -15.42
C GLY A 16 4.23 -7.90 -14.88
N PRO A 17 4.09 -6.64 -15.29
CA PRO A 17 5.08 -5.62 -14.97
C PRO A 17 4.79 -4.91 -13.64
N LEU A 18 3.54 -4.97 -13.15
CA LEU A 18 3.14 -4.41 -11.86
C LEU A 18 3.30 -5.47 -10.75
N TYR A 19 4.27 -5.24 -9.88
CA TYR A 19 4.45 -5.96 -8.64
C TYR A 19 4.21 -5.02 -7.46
N LEU A 20 3.60 -5.57 -6.42
CA LEU A 20 3.31 -4.92 -5.15
C LEU A 20 4.18 -5.55 -4.05
N GLY A 21 4.91 -4.74 -3.31
CA GLY A 21 5.55 -5.13 -2.05
C GLY A 21 4.76 -4.60 -0.87
N LEU A 22 4.29 -5.49 0.01
CA LEU A 22 3.63 -5.15 1.26
C LEU A 22 4.67 -4.98 2.38
N GLU A 23 4.63 -3.87 3.08
CA GLU A 23 5.25 -3.67 4.40
C GLU A 23 4.13 -3.43 5.42
N LEU A 24 4.06 -4.24 6.47
CA LEU A 24 3.01 -4.22 7.49
C LEU A 24 3.64 -4.18 8.88
N GLU A 25 3.52 -3.05 9.57
CA GLU A 25 3.99 -2.89 10.95
C GLU A 25 2.98 -3.50 11.93
N ILE A 26 3.43 -4.38 12.81
CA ILE A 26 2.55 -5.12 13.74
C ILE A 26 3.05 -4.90 15.16
N ILE A 27 2.14 -4.45 16.04
CA ILE A 27 2.40 -4.33 17.48
C ILE A 27 2.29 -5.72 18.10
N VAL A 28 3.28 -6.10 18.90
CA VAL A 28 3.39 -7.45 19.45
C VAL A 28 3.58 -7.37 20.96
N PRO A 29 2.81 -8.15 21.76
CA PRO A 29 3.06 -8.25 23.19
C PRO A 29 4.48 -8.74 23.45
N GLU A 30 5.24 -8.03 24.29
CA GLU A 30 6.66 -8.32 24.54
C GLU A 30 6.90 -9.78 24.94
N HIS A 31 6.04 -10.32 25.81
CA HIS A 31 6.10 -11.71 26.28
C HIS A 31 5.78 -12.77 25.22
N ARG A 32 5.31 -12.38 24.03
CA ARG A 32 5.01 -13.26 22.89
C ARG A 32 5.82 -12.92 21.64
N PHE A 33 6.78 -12.01 21.74
CA PHE A 33 7.52 -11.49 20.59
C PHE A 33 8.14 -12.60 19.74
N ASP A 34 8.91 -13.50 20.35
CA ASP A 34 9.60 -14.58 19.65
C ASP A 34 8.62 -15.59 19.05
N THR A 35 7.53 -15.89 19.74
CA THR A 35 6.45 -16.77 19.25
C THR A 35 5.81 -16.20 18.00
N CYS A 36 5.41 -14.92 18.02
CA CYS A 36 4.79 -14.25 16.88
C CYS A 36 5.77 -14.07 15.71
N ALA A 37 7.04 -13.75 16.00
CA ALA A 37 8.07 -13.62 14.98
C ALA A 37 8.39 -14.96 14.30
N THR A 38 8.43 -16.05 15.06
CA THR A 38 8.61 -17.41 14.52
C THR A 38 7.42 -17.79 13.66
N LEU A 39 6.19 -17.64 14.16
CA LEU A 39 4.97 -17.89 13.40
C LEU A 39 4.95 -17.13 12.07
N ALA A 40 5.22 -15.82 12.11
CA ALA A 40 5.23 -15.00 10.89
C ALA A 40 6.34 -15.42 9.93
N THR A 41 7.53 -15.76 10.42
CA THR A 41 8.64 -16.24 9.58
C THR A 41 8.29 -17.58 8.91
N ASP A 42 7.68 -18.51 9.64
CA ASP A 42 7.30 -19.83 9.12
C ASP A 42 6.21 -19.72 8.04
N HIS A 43 5.20 -18.89 8.28
CA HIS A 43 4.15 -18.63 7.30
C HIS A 43 4.64 -17.92 6.04
N LEU A 44 5.56 -16.95 6.19
CA LEU A 44 6.14 -16.24 5.05
C LEU A 44 7.06 -17.14 4.24
N GLY A 45 7.87 -17.99 4.90
CA GLY A 45 8.88 -18.80 4.25
C GLY A 45 9.74 -17.98 3.29
N GLY A 46 9.74 -18.34 2.01
CA GLY A 46 10.48 -17.62 0.97
C GLY A 46 9.77 -16.37 0.39
N LEU A 47 8.54 -16.06 0.82
CA LEU A 47 7.75 -14.93 0.30
C LEU A 47 8.05 -13.61 1.00
N GLY A 48 8.71 -13.63 2.15
CA GLY A 48 8.94 -12.42 2.93
C GLY A 48 9.91 -12.60 4.08
N TYR A 49 10.08 -11.55 4.86
CA TYR A 49 10.99 -11.48 5.99
C TYR A 49 10.51 -10.43 7.00
N LEU A 50 11.01 -10.53 8.23
CA LEU A 50 10.70 -9.56 9.29
C LEU A 50 11.87 -8.60 9.50
N LYS A 51 11.56 -7.31 9.63
CA LYS A 51 12.51 -6.28 10.08
C LYS A 51 12.14 -5.81 11.49
N ARG A 52 13.16 -5.43 12.27
CA ARG A 52 12.98 -4.62 13.48
C ARG A 52 12.66 -3.19 13.07
N ASP A 53 11.60 -2.65 13.65
CA ASP A 53 11.31 -1.23 13.59
C ASP A 53 11.17 -0.67 15.01
N SER A 54 12.11 0.20 15.38
CA SER A 54 12.10 0.89 16.66
C SER A 54 11.08 2.02 16.74
N SER A 55 10.26 2.24 15.71
CA SER A 55 9.11 3.15 15.74
C SER A 55 7.88 2.50 16.38
N ILE A 56 7.78 1.16 16.30
CA ILE A 56 6.64 0.41 16.83
C ILE A 56 6.71 0.38 18.36
N ARG A 57 5.59 0.67 19.03
CA ARG A 57 5.48 0.74 20.50
C ARG A 57 4.33 -0.14 21.00
N PRO A 58 4.48 -0.80 22.16
CA PRO A 58 5.69 -0.89 22.97
C PRO A 58 6.78 -1.76 22.32
N SER A 59 6.38 -2.77 21.54
CA SER A 59 7.26 -3.66 20.78
C SER A 59 6.54 -4.17 19.53
N GLY A 60 7.30 -4.59 18.53
CA GLY A 60 6.73 -5.13 17.30
C GLY A 60 7.74 -5.36 16.19
N PHE A 61 7.25 -5.77 15.03
CA PHE A 61 8.05 -5.99 13.84
C PHE A 61 7.32 -5.51 12.58
N GLU A 62 8.11 -5.20 11.55
CA GLU A 62 7.60 -4.95 10.21
C GLU A 62 7.67 -6.27 9.41
N LEU A 63 6.52 -6.77 8.99
CA LEU A 63 6.42 -7.87 8.03
C LEU A 63 6.59 -7.31 6.63
N VAL A 64 7.56 -7.84 5.87
CA VAL A 64 7.88 -7.36 4.54
C VAL A 64 7.82 -8.51 3.55
N SER A 65 7.01 -8.34 2.51
CA SER A 65 6.94 -9.30 1.41
C SER A 65 7.94 -8.97 0.29
N HIS A 66 8.39 -10.01 -0.40
CA HIS A 66 8.95 -9.86 -1.72
C HIS A 66 7.87 -9.40 -2.72
N PRO A 67 8.24 -8.78 -3.87
CA PRO A 67 7.27 -8.23 -4.80
C PRO A 67 6.35 -9.30 -5.42
N MET A 68 5.05 -9.08 -5.35
CA MET A 68 4.02 -9.98 -5.89
C MET A 68 3.13 -9.27 -6.90
N SER A 69 2.79 -9.90 -8.02
CA SER A 69 1.64 -9.43 -8.80
C SER A 69 0.38 -9.41 -7.92
N TYR A 70 -0.55 -8.48 -8.14
CA TYR A 70 -1.74 -8.36 -7.30
C TYR A 70 -2.52 -9.68 -7.18
N ARG A 71 -2.72 -10.39 -8.29
CA ARG A 71 -3.39 -11.69 -8.32
C ARG A 71 -2.68 -12.71 -7.42
N TYR A 72 -1.36 -12.83 -7.55
CA TYR A 72 -0.55 -13.72 -6.71
C TYR A 72 -0.68 -13.35 -5.22
N ALA A 73 -0.64 -12.06 -4.89
CA ALA A 73 -0.81 -11.62 -3.50
C ALA A 73 -2.16 -12.06 -2.93
N ILE A 74 -3.26 -11.88 -3.67
CA ILE A 74 -4.59 -12.30 -3.21
C ILE A 74 -4.70 -13.82 -3.09
N GLU A 75 -4.15 -14.58 -4.04
CA GLU A 75 -4.34 -16.05 -4.11
C GLU A 75 -3.34 -16.84 -3.27
N SER A 76 -2.13 -16.32 -3.03
CA SER A 76 -0.99 -17.11 -2.51
C SER A 76 -0.34 -16.55 -1.23
N PHE A 77 -0.60 -15.30 -0.85
CA PHE A 77 -0.09 -14.79 0.43
C PHE A 77 -0.71 -15.58 1.59
N PRO A 78 0.02 -15.88 2.68
CA PRO A 78 -0.46 -16.69 3.80
C PRO A 78 -1.46 -15.92 4.66
N TRP A 79 -2.63 -15.58 4.12
CA TRP A 79 -3.67 -14.78 4.76
C TRP A 79 -4.12 -15.25 6.15
N PRO A 80 -4.17 -16.57 6.47
CA PRO A 80 -4.46 -17.03 7.83
C PRO A 80 -3.50 -16.50 8.91
N LEU A 81 -2.28 -16.08 8.51
CA LEU A 81 -1.29 -15.50 9.42
C LEU A 81 -1.85 -14.29 10.18
N LEU A 82 -2.60 -13.41 9.52
CA LEU A 82 -3.10 -12.17 10.16
C LEU A 82 -4.01 -12.47 11.35
N ASP A 83 -4.93 -13.40 11.17
CA ASP A 83 -5.88 -13.86 12.17
C ASP A 83 -5.20 -14.68 13.29
N GLN A 84 -4.17 -15.47 12.97
CA GLN A 84 -3.36 -16.15 13.98
C GLN A 84 -2.56 -15.17 14.84
N LEU A 85 -1.93 -14.15 14.25
CA LEU A 85 -1.25 -13.09 14.99
C LEU A 85 -2.23 -12.35 15.90
N HIS A 86 -3.43 -12.03 15.40
CA HIS A 86 -4.47 -11.41 16.21
C HIS A 86 -4.86 -12.27 17.43
N ARG A 87 -5.05 -13.59 17.25
CA ARG A 87 -5.29 -14.52 18.38
C ARG A 87 -4.14 -14.61 19.37
N LEU A 88 -2.92 -14.35 18.93
CA LEU A 88 -1.75 -14.26 19.81
C LEU A 88 -1.67 -12.91 20.54
N GLY A 89 -2.64 -12.02 20.36
CA GLY A 89 -2.69 -10.71 21.01
C GLY A 89 -1.85 -9.66 20.29
N CYS A 90 -1.43 -9.91 19.04
CA CYS A 90 -0.89 -8.85 18.20
C CYS A 90 -1.98 -7.85 17.84
N GLU A 91 -1.56 -6.60 17.72
CA GLU A 91 -2.42 -5.48 17.41
C GLU A 91 -1.89 -4.71 16.20
N ALA A 92 -2.78 -4.00 15.53
CA ALA A 92 -2.48 -3.11 14.43
C ALA A 92 -3.53 -2.00 14.41
N ASP A 93 -3.08 -0.76 14.37
CA ASP A 93 -3.95 0.41 14.44
C ASP A 93 -3.35 1.60 13.66
N ALA A 94 -3.91 2.80 13.86
CA ALA A 94 -3.48 4.02 13.17
C ALA A 94 -2.13 4.58 13.67
N SER A 95 -1.57 4.08 14.78
CA SER A 95 -0.24 4.48 15.25
C SER A 95 0.88 3.89 14.40
N VAL A 96 0.63 2.75 13.77
CA VAL A 96 1.55 2.00 12.89
C VAL A 96 1.04 1.93 11.45
N GLY A 97 1.92 1.61 10.50
CA GLY A 97 1.68 1.73 9.07
C GLY A 97 1.50 0.42 8.29
N LEU A 98 0.76 0.53 7.20
CA LEU A 98 0.81 -0.40 6.07
C LEU A 98 1.27 0.38 4.84
N HIS A 99 2.40 -0.05 4.27
CA HIS A 99 2.93 0.54 3.03
C HIS A 99 2.83 -0.45 1.87
N VAL A 100 2.49 0.07 0.69
CA VAL A 100 2.45 -0.73 -0.55
C VAL A 100 3.39 -0.11 -1.57
N HIS A 101 4.44 -0.85 -1.93
CA HIS A 101 5.37 -0.51 -2.99
C HIS A 101 4.85 -0.99 -4.34
N ALA A 102 4.48 -0.09 -5.24
CA ALA A 102 4.13 -0.43 -6.62
C ALA A 102 5.35 -0.29 -7.54
N SER A 103 5.71 -1.33 -8.29
CA SER A 103 6.81 -1.27 -9.26
C SER A 103 6.55 -0.19 -10.32
N ARG A 104 7.58 0.60 -10.63
CA ARG A 104 7.51 1.64 -11.67
C ARG A 104 7.28 1.04 -13.06
N ALA A 105 7.78 -0.18 -13.29
CA ALA A 105 7.54 -0.94 -14.51
C ALA A 105 6.04 -1.19 -14.74
N GLY A 106 5.21 -1.18 -13.69
CA GLY A 106 3.76 -1.29 -13.80
C GLY A 106 3.08 -0.10 -14.49
N PHE A 107 3.77 1.02 -14.69
CA PHE A 107 3.23 2.22 -15.34
C PHE A 107 3.78 2.34 -16.77
N ASP A 108 2.92 2.73 -17.72
CA ASP A 108 3.32 2.81 -19.16
C ASP A 108 4.38 3.88 -19.43
N ASN A 109 4.30 5.01 -18.71
CA ASN A 109 5.16 6.17 -18.90
C ASN A 109 4.95 7.20 -17.77
N PRO A 110 5.77 8.25 -17.68
CA PRO A 110 5.59 9.34 -16.71
C PRO A 110 4.22 10.02 -16.75
N ALA A 111 3.54 10.09 -17.90
CA ALA A 111 2.21 10.68 -17.96
C ALA A 111 1.16 9.79 -17.26
N HIS A 112 1.30 8.46 -17.32
CA HIS A 112 0.49 7.53 -16.54
C HIS A 112 0.74 7.75 -15.04
N VAL A 113 2.00 7.77 -14.58
CA VAL A 113 2.32 8.07 -13.17
C VAL A 113 1.69 9.40 -12.73
N TYR A 114 1.76 10.44 -13.56
CA TYR A 114 1.13 11.73 -13.25
C TYR A 114 -0.40 11.61 -13.08
N ARG A 115 -1.10 10.91 -13.98
CA ARG A 115 -2.56 10.69 -13.86
C ARG A 115 -2.91 9.95 -12.59
N TRP A 116 -2.12 8.95 -12.22
CA TRP A 116 -2.26 8.21 -10.97
C TRP A 116 -2.07 9.09 -9.74
N LEU A 117 -0.95 9.83 -9.65
CA LEU A 117 -0.71 10.78 -8.55
C LEU A 117 -1.86 11.80 -8.44
N LYS A 118 -2.35 12.31 -9.57
CA LYS A 118 -3.49 13.26 -9.59
C LYS A 118 -4.79 12.65 -9.08
N LEU A 119 -5.07 11.38 -9.37
CA LEU A 119 -6.22 10.69 -8.80
C LEU A 119 -6.11 10.66 -7.26
N LEU A 120 -4.98 10.22 -6.71
CA LEU A 120 -4.82 10.07 -5.27
C LEU A 120 -4.83 11.43 -4.54
N TYR A 121 -4.01 12.39 -4.97
CA TYR A 121 -3.91 13.70 -4.32
C TYR A 121 -5.18 14.57 -4.44
N ARG A 122 -6.06 14.32 -5.42
CA ARG A 122 -7.34 15.04 -5.53
C ARG A 122 -8.42 14.46 -4.64
N ASN A 123 -8.34 13.17 -4.32
CA ASN A 123 -9.33 12.45 -3.54
C ASN A 123 -8.82 12.15 -2.12
N GLU A 124 -8.08 13.08 -1.54
CA GLU A 124 -7.46 12.89 -0.22
C GLU A 124 -8.45 12.41 0.84
N GLU A 125 -9.63 13.02 0.94
CA GLU A 125 -10.64 12.66 1.95
C GLU A 125 -11.06 11.19 1.81
N ALA A 126 -11.38 10.77 0.58
CA ALA A 126 -11.80 9.40 0.32
C ALA A 126 -10.66 8.39 0.51
N VAL A 127 -9.43 8.74 0.11
CA VAL A 127 -8.24 7.91 0.34
C VAL A 127 -7.93 7.83 1.84
N THR A 128 -8.06 8.92 2.58
CA THR A 128 -7.85 8.96 4.04
C THR A 128 -8.89 8.12 4.77
N ARG A 129 -10.16 8.17 4.33
CA ARG A 129 -11.23 7.31 4.85
C ARG A 129 -10.92 5.83 4.63
N LEU A 130 -10.49 5.45 3.42
CA LEU A 130 -10.05 4.09 3.11
C LEU A 130 -8.83 3.68 3.97
N ALA A 131 -7.91 4.61 4.16
CA ALA A 131 -6.67 4.43 4.91
C ALA A 131 -6.84 4.38 6.43
N ARG A 132 -7.97 4.85 6.97
CA ARG A 132 -8.27 4.94 8.42
C ARG A 132 -7.26 5.73 9.25
N ARG A 133 -6.43 6.55 8.60
CA ARG A 133 -5.35 7.28 9.25
C ARG A 133 -5.01 8.55 8.49
N ARG A 134 -4.74 9.61 9.24
CA ARG A 134 -4.01 10.79 8.78
C ARG A 134 -2.82 10.99 9.70
N THR A 135 -1.62 11.03 9.15
CA THR A 135 -0.36 11.03 9.93
C THR A 135 0.69 11.91 9.26
N HIS A 136 1.59 12.49 10.05
CA HIS A 136 2.73 13.25 9.54
C HIS A 136 3.76 12.37 8.81
N TYR A 137 3.67 11.04 8.93
CA TYR A 137 4.51 10.08 8.22
C TYR A 137 4.02 9.71 6.80
N ALA A 138 2.86 10.24 6.38
CA ALA A 138 2.22 9.97 5.08
C ALA A 138 1.33 11.16 4.64
N GLN A 139 1.92 12.35 4.50
CA GLN A 139 1.18 13.59 4.28
C GLN A 139 0.69 13.76 2.84
N PHE A 140 -0.53 14.26 2.66
CA PHE A 140 -1.00 14.81 1.40
C PHE A 140 -0.51 16.26 1.23
N ASP A 141 0.82 16.42 1.12
CA ASP A 141 1.44 17.73 1.07
C ASP A 141 1.11 18.49 -0.23
N SER A 142 0.86 19.79 -0.07
CA SER A 142 0.51 20.68 -1.19
C SER A 142 1.68 20.88 -2.16
N ALA A 143 2.92 20.93 -1.67
CA ALA A 143 4.10 21.06 -2.52
C ALA A 143 4.38 19.75 -3.28
N ALA A 144 4.21 18.60 -2.64
CA ALA A 144 4.26 17.29 -3.32
C ALA A 144 3.20 17.20 -4.43
N ARG A 145 1.96 17.64 -4.16
CA ARG A 145 0.88 17.72 -5.15
C ARG A 145 1.22 18.67 -6.31
N ALA A 146 1.79 19.84 -6.04
CA ALA A 146 2.22 20.78 -7.07
C ALA A 146 3.36 20.23 -7.94
N ARG A 147 4.24 19.43 -7.33
CA ARG A 147 5.41 18.79 -7.98
C ARG A 147 5.11 17.45 -8.64
N ALA A 148 3.86 16.97 -8.61
CA ALA A 148 3.49 15.65 -9.14
C ALA A 148 3.94 15.42 -10.59
N ARG A 149 3.94 16.47 -11.45
CA ARG A 149 4.42 16.37 -12.83
C ARG A 149 5.93 16.10 -12.91
N GLN A 150 6.72 16.73 -12.06
CA GLN A 150 8.17 16.54 -11.97
C GLN A 150 8.46 15.15 -11.40
N THR A 151 7.85 14.84 -10.25
CA THR A 151 8.00 13.56 -9.55
C THR A 151 7.65 12.35 -10.42
N ALA A 152 6.66 12.47 -11.30
CA ALA A 152 6.26 11.40 -12.21
C ALA A 152 7.37 10.96 -13.18
N LYS A 153 8.40 11.80 -13.41
CA LYS A 153 9.53 11.49 -14.29
C LYS A 153 10.60 10.60 -13.64
N GLY A 154 10.56 10.43 -12.33
CA GLY A 154 11.53 9.59 -11.60
C GLY A 154 12.00 10.20 -10.27
N PRO A 155 12.68 9.39 -9.45
CA PRO A 155 13.14 9.77 -8.09
C PRO A 155 14.08 10.99 -8.09
N GLN A 156 14.93 11.14 -9.12
CA GLN A 156 15.84 12.28 -9.25
C GLN A 156 15.11 13.64 -9.39
N HIS A 157 13.86 13.63 -9.84
CA HIS A 157 13.02 14.82 -9.95
C HIS A 157 12.20 15.11 -8.69
N ALA A 158 12.23 14.17 -7.73
CA ALA A 158 11.61 14.29 -6.42
C ALA A 158 12.58 14.78 -5.34
N LEU A 159 13.85 15.06 -5.68
CA LEU A 159 14.83 15.61 -4.73
C LEU A 159 14.28 16.87 -4.04
N GLY A 160 14.46 16.95 -2.73
CA GLY A 160 13.89 18.01 -1.88
C GLY A 160 12.41 17.84 -1.55
N LEU A 161 11.76 16.73 -1.91
CA LEU A 161 10.55 16.28 -1.23
C LEU A 161 10.96 15.42 -0.04
N GLU A 162 10.28 15.61 1.09
CA GLU A 162 10.38 14.72 2.24
C GLU A 162 9.94 13.30 1.86
N ARG A 163 10.43 12.28 2.57
CA ARG A 163 9.99 10.90 2.35
C ARG A 163 8.59 10.63 2.92
N TYR A 164 8.15 11.43 3.88
CA TYR A 164 6.90 11.25 4.63
C TYR A 164 5.66 11.78 3.89
N GLN A 165 5.57 11.43 2.61
CA GLN A 165 4.49 11.80 1.71
C GLN A 165 3.49 10.65 1.62
N ALA A 166 2.22 10.97 1.34
CA ALA A 166 1.18 9.99 1.06
C ALA A 166 1.64 8.99 -0.03
N ILE A 167 2.36 9.52 -1.03
CA ILE A 167 3.11 8.74 -2.00
C ILE A 167 4.57 9.14 -1.94
N ASN A 168 5.43 8.25 -1.46
CA ASN A 168 6.87 8.44 -1.47
C ASN A 168 7.45 8.02 -2.84
N PRO A 169 8.01 8.97 -3.61
CA PRO A 169 8.54 8.68 -4.93
C PRO A 169 10.05 8.41 -4.96
N LEU A 170 10.73 8.49 -3.81
CA LEU A 170 12.18 8.37 -3.72
C LEU A 170 12.70 6.95 -4.02
N PRO A 171 11.98 5.85 -3.73
CA PRO A 171 12.46 4.53 -4.11
C PRO A 171 12.74 4.42 -5.63
N PRO A 172 13.90 3.88 -6.03
CA PRO A 172 14.32 3.92 -7.42
C PRO A 172 13.42 3.10 -8.34
N ASN A 173 12.96 1.95 -7.87
CA ASN A 173 12.21 0.98 -8.66
C ASN A 173 10.70 0.97 -8.36
N THR A 174 10.25 1.70 -7.33
CA THR A 174 8.86 1.67 -6.88
C THR A 174 8.31 3.06 -6.58
N LEU A 175 6.99 3.20 -6.58
CA LEU A 175 6.26 4.27 -5.91
C LEU A 175 5.63 3.67 -4.66
N GLU A 176 5.88 4.25 -3.49
CA GLU A 176 5.44 3.71 -2.21
C GLU A 176 4.20 4.46 -1.72
N VAL A 177 3.10 3.74 -1.52
CA VAL A 177 1.85 4.23 -0.95
C VAL A 177 1.90 4.05 0.56
N ARG A 178 1.88 5.15 1.32
CA ARG A 178 2.18 5.14 2.77
C ARG A 178 0.97 5.41 3.67
N VAL A 179 -0.18 5.70 3.07
CA VAL A 179 -1.32 6.33 3.76
C VAL A 179 -2.00 5.43 4.79
N PHE A 180 -1.99 4.10 4.57
CA PHE A 180 -2.80 3.17 5.33
C PHE A 180 -2.34 3.02 6.77
N ALA A 181 -3.30 3.00 7.70
CA ALA A 181 -3.13 2.38 9.00
C ALA A 181 -2.75 0.91 8.83
N SER A 182 -1.98 0.37 9.77
CA SER A 182 -1.79 -1.08 9.82
C SER A 182 -3.11 -1.79 10.16
N SER A 183 -3.20 -3.07 9.80
CA SER A 183 -4.37 -3.89 10.10
C SER A 183 -4.02 -5.38 10.13
N LEU A 184 -4.70 -6.13 11.01
CA LEU A 184 -4.76 -7.60 10.98
C LEU A 184 -6.09 -8.10 10.40
N ASN A 185 -6.98 -7.20 9.97
CA ASN A 185 -8.20 -7.56 9.27
C ASN A 185 -7.89 -7.88 7.80
N LEU A 186 -8.19 -9.11 7.39
CA LEU A 186 -7.93 -9.60 6.03
C LEU A 186 -8.47 -8.67 4.94
N GLN A 187 -9.72 -8.21 5.07
CA GLN A 187 -10.36 -7.37 4.07
C GLN A 187 -9.63 -6.03 3.92
N GLN A 188 -9.21 -5.41 5.04
CA GLN A 188 -8.52 -4.12 5.02
C GLN A 188 -7.14 -4.22 4.36
N VAL A 189 -6.36 -5.25 4.67
CA VAL A 189 -5.03 -5.46 4.08
C VAL A 189 -5.14 -5.78 2.58
N GLN A 190 -6.08 -6.64 2.19
CA GLN A 190 -6.33 -6.93 0.78
C GLN A 190 -6.87 -5.70 0.03
N ALA A 191 -7.71 -4.88 0.66
CA ALA A 191 -8.21 -3.65 0.08
C ALA A 191 -7.12 -2.61 -0.15
N ALA A 192 -6.08 -2.54 0.70
CA ALA A 192 -4.92 -1.68 0.47
C ALA A 192 -4.15 -2.10 -0.80
N LEU A 193 -3.87 -3.40 -0.96
CA LEU A 193 -3.24 -3.95 -2.17
C LEU A 193 -4.12 -3.73 -3.41
N ALA A 194 -5.43 -3.99 -3.27
CA ALA A 194 -6.40 -3.81 -4.34
C ALA A 194 -6.54 -2.34 -4.73
N PHE A 195 -6.52 -1.40 -3.79
CA PHE A 195 -6.51 0.04 -4.07
C PHE A 195 -5.29 0.45 -4.88
N THR A 196 -4.10 -0.01 -4.49
CA THR A 196 -2.89 0.30 -5.24
C THR A 196 -2.97 -0.25 -6.66
N ALA A 197 -3.34 -1.52 -6.84
CA ALA A 197 -3.46 -2.11 -8.17
C ALA A 197 -4.57 -1.45 -9.03
N ALA A 198 -5.77 -1.30 -8.46
CA ALA A 198 -6.94 -0.76 -9.15
C ALA A 198 -6.76 0.69 -9.58
N SER A 199 -6.17 1.53 -8.70
CA SER A 199 -5.93 2.93 -9.05
C SER A 199 -4.92 3.08 -10.18
N ILE A 200 -3.89 2.23 -10.23
CA ILE A 200 -2.93 2.20 -11.34
C ILE A 200 -3.65 1.75 -12.62
N ASP A 201 -4.37 0.62 -12.57
CA ASP A 201 -5.09 0.10 -13.75
C ASP A 201 -6.11 1.10 -14.31
N TYR A 202 -6.94 1.68 -13.44
CA TYR A 202 -7.92 2.70 -13.80
C TYR A 202 -7.31 3.88 -14.55
N THR A 203 -6.15 4.38 -14.10
CA THR A 203 -5.52 5.57 -14.69
C THR A 203 -4.71 5.30 -15.95
N ARG A 204 -4.46 4.03 -16.29
CA ARG A 204 -3.67 3.61 -17.46
C ARG A 204 -4.23 4.21 -18.75
N GLY A 205 -5.52 3.96 -19.00
CA GLY A 205 -6.22 4.32 -20.22
C GLY A 205 -6.84 5.72 -20.25
N LEU A 206 -6.78 6.50 -19.17
CA LEU A 206 -7.46 7.80 -19.10
C LEU A 206 -6.89 8.81 -20.09
N ARG A 207 -7.77 9.35 -20.91
CA ARG A 207 -7.50 10.41 -21.90
C ARG A 207 -7.90 11.77 -21.33
N ILE A 208 -7.47 12.83 -22.02
CA ILE A 208 -7.82 14.21 -21.64
C ILE A 208 -9.35 14.41 -21.63
N ALA A 209 -10.07 13.80 -22.56
CA ALA A 209 -11.54 13.87 -22.62
C ALA A 209 -12.18 13.25 -21.36
N ASP A 210 -11.70 12.07 -20.94
CA ASP A 210 -12.20 11.40 -19.72
C ASP A 210 -11.93 12.27 -18.49
N ILE A 211 -10.73 12.85 -18.41
CA ILE A 211 -10.35 13.75 -17.33
C ILE A 211 -11.26 14.99 -17.27
N ARG A 212 -11.58 15.59 -18.43
CA ARG A 212 -12.53 16.72 -18.52
C ARG A 212 -13.95 16.32 -18.12
N ALA A 213 -14.32 15.05 -18.34
CA ALA A 213 -15.60 14.48 -17.93
C ALA A 213 -15.62 13.99 -16.45
N GLY A 214 -14.60 14.34 -15.66
CA GLY A 214 -14.54 14.02 -14.22
C GLY A 214 -13.93 12.66 -13.90
N ALA A 215 -13.16 12.03 -14.79
CA ALA A 215 -12.55 10.72 -14.52
C ALA A 215 -11.57 10.72 -13.33
N TRP A 216 -11.15 11.88 -12.81
CA TRP A 216 -10.39 11.97 -11.57
C TRP A 216 -11.23 12.03 -10.30
N ASP A 217 -12.55 12.06 -10.40
CA ASP A 217 -13.43 12.10 -9.23
C ASP A 217 -13.53 10.72 -8.58
N TRP A 218 -13.51 10.68 -7.25
CA TRP A 218 -13.60 9.43 -6.49
C TRP A 218 -14.78 8.56 -6.91
N ALA A 219 -15.95 9.16 -7.11
CA ALA A 219 -17.16 8.43 -7.51
C ALA A 219 -17.00 7.69 -8.85
N ARG A 220 -16.25 8.25 -9.81
CA ARG A 220 -15.97 7.57 -11.09
C ARG A 220 -15.05 6.38 -10.89
N PHE A 221 -14.01 6.52 -10.07
CA PHE A 221 -13.12 5.43 -9.70
C PHE A 221 -13.85 4.33 -8.92
N ALA A 222 -14.64 4.67 -7.91
CA ALA A 222 -15.39 3.72 -7.10
C ALA A 222 -16.38 2.90 -7.96
N THR A 223 -17.16 3.55 -8.82
CA THR A 223 -18.05 2.84 -9.78
C THR A 223 -17.28 1.97 -10.77
N TRP A 224 -16.08 2.42 -11.19
CA TRP A 224 -15.22 1.59 -12.01
C TRP A 224 -14.80 0.32 -11.26
N VAL A 225 -14.41 0.43 -9.98
CA VAL A 225 -13.98 -0.73 -9.16
C VAL A 225 -15.10 -1.76 -9.02
N THR A 226 -16.35 -1.36 -8.79
CA THR A 226 -17.47 -2.30 -8.57
C THR A 226 -17.78 -3.19 -9.78
N THR A 227 -17.35 -2.79 -10.98
CA THR A 227 -17.53 -3.57 -12.21
C THR A 227 -16.32 -4.47 -12.53
N ARG A 228 -15.33 -4.57 -11.63
CA ARG A 228 -14.15 -5.45 -11.76
C ARG A 228 -14.12 -6.48 -10.61
N PRO A 229 -14.59 -7.72 -10.85
CA PRO A 229 -14.65 -8.74 -9.79
C PRO A 229 -13.31 -9.06 -9.11
N HIS A 230 -12.18 -8.91 -9.80
CA HIS A 230 -10.86 -9.15 -9.22
C HIS A 230 -10.45 -8.08 -8.19
N TYR A 231 -11.10 -6.91 -8.16
CA TYR A 231 -10.93 -5.89 -7.12
C TYR A 231 -12.02 -5.95 -6.04
N ARG A 232 -12.70 -7.10 -5.90
CA ARG A 232 -13.74 -7.31 -4.87
C ARG A 232 -13.30 -6.91 -3.45
N PRO A 233 -12.06 -7.17 -2.97
CA PRO A 233 -11.66 -6.72 -1.64
C PRO A 233 -11.78 -5.21 -1.45
N LEU A 234 -11.42 -4.41 -2.47
CA LEU A 234 -11.58 -2.96 -2.44
C LEU A 234 -13.05 -2.53 -2.51
N ALA A 235 -13.85 -3.18 -3.36
CA ALA A 235 -15.27 -2.86 -3.48
C ALA A 235 -16.03 -3.09 -2.16
N ALA A 236 -15.82 -4.25 -1.54
CA ALA A 236 -16.41 -4.61 -0.25
C ALA A 236 -15.98 -3.65 0.86
N GLU A 237 -14.72 -3.22 0.83
CA GLU A 237 -14.17 -2.27 1.79
C GLU A 237 -14.77 -0.87 1.64
N MET A 238 -14.92 -0.38 0.40
CA MET A 238 -15.58 0.90 0.13
C MET A 238 -17.04 0.90 0.59
N GLU A 239 -17.76 -0.20 0.36
CA GLU A 239 -19.15 -0.39 0.79
C GLU A 239 -19.27 -0.41 2.33
N ALA A 240 -18.45 -1.21 3.00
CA ALA A 240 -18.43 -1.28 4.47
C ALA A 240 -18.17 0.09 5.11
N LEU A 241 -17.26 0.87 4.52
CA LEU A 241 -16.98 2.22 4.99
C LEU A 241 -18.17 3.16 4.77
N GLN A 242 -18.94 3.04 3.69
CA GLN A 242 -20.14 3.85 3.44
C GLN A 242 -21.25 3.57 4.47
N CYS A 243 -21.45 2.31 4.84
CA CYS A 243 -22.47 1.91 5.82
C CYS A 243 -22.12 2.28 7.27
N ALA A 244 -20.86 2.60 7.57
CA ALA A 244 -20.40 2.98 8.90
C ALA A 244 -20.59 4.47 9.24
N CYS A 245 -21.21 5.26 8.34
CA CYS A 245 -21.49 6.69 8.53
C CYS A 245 -22.96 6.97 8.76
#